data_AF-A0A7X6UW55-F1
#
_entry.id   AF-A0A7X6UW55-F1
#
_cell.length_a   1.000
_cell.length_b   1.000
_cell.length_c   1.000
_cell.angle_alpha   90.00
_cell.angle_beta   90.00
_cell.angle_gamma   90.00
#
_symmetry.space_group_name_H-M   'P 1'
#
loop_
_entity.id
_entity.type
_entity.pdbx_description
1 polymer ?
#
loop_
_entity_poly.entity_id
_entity_poly.type
_entity_poly.pdbx_seq_one_letter_code
_entity_poly.pdbx_strand_id
1 'polypeptide(L)'
;MLRKKILAAFLASFLFWSCSSGDSVQNAGTEIGNPMVSMSARFSLAPGEAYFDFLGKVIAMNVDSVQWQKVSFNLKRVSYFGSYYYYIPIDASVGTILWPKNEEDPSVQIDLLNGDSLEVNFQNINIPSRSYLKEVGLLLDLSKQEFVSHYIPLDAQVKIILPDSLTLRLRYHHAQIINDLSRSSEEESPKYDLSVLFHPETWLKTVDFSNVEVEENQEIIISETSNADLLDSLVAYFPKAFNATRYQMIVGGEEKAWEIQDWAVKQFDKPNGERVKNGDFKEFGNSWVFLTQLDGVADTMVNDNKVKISVHEPGTHDYSVQWMQEDIEIVQGRCYELSFEAWSDVEQTNILTRLGRYMAPYDNLDHGNMNFRIHLQTTPTKHSLQLCAKETTPFGRLEFNLGLWKRTVWLRNISLVQLP
;
A
#
# COMPACT_ATOMS: atom_id res chain seq x y z
N MET A 1 -6.10 -60.69 -0.05
CA MET A 1 -6.64 -60.04 -1.27
C MET A 1 -5.81 -58.80 -1.55
N LEU A 2 -5.20 -58.72 -2.74
CA LEU A 2 -4.23 -57.68 -3.09
C LEU A 2 -4.92 -56.58 -3.92
N ARG A 3 -5.15 -55.38 -3.37
CA ARG A 3 -5.68 -54.25 -4.16
C ARG A 3 -4.55 -53.32 -4.61
N LYS A 4 -4.23 -53.42 -5.91
CA LYS A 4 -3.32 -52.52 -6.63
C LYS A 4 -3.86 -51.08 -6.55
N LYS A 5 -3.02 -50.11 -6.14
CA LYS A 5 -3.23 -48.70 -6.48
C LYS A 5 -2.57 -48.43 -7.82
N ILE A 6 -3.33 -47.89 -8.77
CA ILE A 6 -2.81 -47.51 -10.09
C ILE A 6 -2.18 -46.12 -9.97
N LEU A 7 -0.93 -46.01 -10.40
CA LEU A 7 -0.20 -44.76 -10.51
C LEU A 7 -0.47 -44.19 -11.91
N ALA A 8 -1.20 -43.08 -12.01
CA ALA A 8 -1.44 -42.40 -13.28
C ALA A 8 -0.35 -41.35 -13.51
N ALA A 9 0.68 -41.72 -14.27
CA ALA A 9 1.69 -40.78 -14.76
C ALA A 9 1.24 -40.21 -16.12
N PHE A 10 0.98 -38.91 -16.19
CA PHE A 10 0.77 -38.22 -17.47
C PHE A 10 2.10 -37.70 -18.01
N LEU A 11 2.74 -38.50 -18.88
CA LEU A 11 3.70 -37.99 -19.85
C LEU A 11 2.92 -37.31 -20.99
N ALA A 12 3.09 -36.00 -21.15
CA ALA A 12 2.72 -35.29 -22.37
C ALA A 12 3.99 -35.00 -23.18
N SER A 13 4.35 -35.93 -24.07
CA SER A 13 5.48 -35.78 -24.98
C SER A 13 5.06 -35.02 -26.24
N PHE A 14 5.71 -33.88 -26.52
CA PHE A 14 5.71 -33.28 -27.86
C PHE A 14 7.13 -33.17 -28.39
N LEU A 15 7.41 -33.94 -29.44
CA LEU A 15 8.64 -33.89 -30.25
C LEU A 15 8.30 -33.24 -31.59
N PHE A 16 9.04 -32.18 -31.97
CA PHE A 16 9.18 -31.75 -33.37
C PHE A 16 10.56 -31.16 -33.66
N TRP A 17 11.00 -31.33 -34.92
CA TRP A 17 12.38 -31.22 -35.40
C TRP A 17 12.35 -31.01 -36.94
N SER A 18 13.23 -30.28 -37.62
CA SER A 18 14.40 -29.49 -37.16
C SER A 18 14.84 -28.47 -38.24
N CYS A 19 15.61 -27.45 -37.85
CA CYS A 19 16.43 -26.57 -38.72
C CYS A 19 15.67 -25.63 -39.71
N SER A 20 16.22 -24.50 -40.18
CA SER A 20 17.58 -23.90 -40.01
C SER A 20 17.57 -22.35 -40.00
N SER A 21 18.61 -21.78 -39.35
CA SER A 21 19.36 -20.55 -39.73
C SER A 21 18.63 -19.24 -40.11
N GLY A 22 18.89 -18.18 -39.33
CA GLY A 22 18.78 -16.77 -39.77
C GLY A 22 18.23 -15.82 -38.72
N ASP A 23 19.05 -14.87 -38.27
CA ASP A 23 18.72 -13.60 -37.59
C ASP A 23 17.57 -13.60 -36.56
N SER A 24 17.91 -13.83 -35.30
CA SER A 24 16.98 -13.75 -34.16
C SER A 24 16.68 -12.31 -33.73
N VAL A 25 15.84 -11.61 -34.51
CA VAL A 25 15.03 -10.50 -33.97
C VAL A 25 13.70 -11.11 -33.49
N GLN A 26 13.67 -11.60 -32.25
CA GLN A 26 12.42 -12.09 -31.64
C GLN A 26 11.54 -10.91 -31.22
N ASN A 27 10.76 -10.39 -32.16
CA ASN A 27 9.60 -9.57 -31.85
C ASN A 27 8.41 -10.45 -31.46
N ALA A 28 7.63 -9.96 -30.49
CA ALA A 28 6.28 -10.41 -30.16
C ALA A 28 6.11 -11.91 -29.91
N GLY A 29 6.56 -12.36 -28.73
CA GLY A 29 5.77 -13.38 -28.02
C GLY A 29 4.40 -12.77 -27.73
N THR A 30 3.33 -13.33 -28.30
CA THR A 30 1.96 -13.04 -27.87
C THR A 30 1.82 -13.57 -26.45
N GLU A 31 1.99 -12.71 -25.44
CA GLU A 31 1.53 -13.04 -24.09
C GLU A 31 0.03 -13.30 -24.19
N ILE A 32 -0.35 -14.57 -24.00
CA ILE A 32 -1.67 -14.87 -23.45
C ILE A 32 -1.67 -14.14 -22.11
N GLY A 33 -2.32 -12.98 -22.07
CA GLY A 33 -2.38 -12.20 -20.84
C GLY A 33 -2.98 -13.07 -19.75
N ASN A 34 -2.27 -13.20 -18.62
CA ASN A 34 -2.89 -13.76 -17.42
C ASN A 34 -4.23 -13.04 -17.21
N PRO A 35 -5.31 -13.76 -16.86
CA PRO A 35 -6.64 -13.18 -16.78
C PRO A 35 -6.61 -11.96 -15.86
N MET A 36 -7.33 -10.91 -16.25
CA MET A 36 -7.51 -9.73 -15.41
C MET A 36 -8.01 -10.17 -14.04
N VAL A 37 -7.25 -9.84 -12.99
CA VAL A 37 -7.62 -10.25 -11.63
C VAL A 37 -8.76 -9.35 -11.16
N SER A 38 -9.93 -9.95 -11.02
CA SER A 38 -11.13 -9.25 -10.51
C SER A 38 -10.93 -8.77 -9.08
N MET A 39 -11.62 -7.71 -8.69
CA MET A 39 -11.56 -7.21 -7.32
C MET A 39 -12.97 -7.06 -6.71
N SER A 40 -13.12 -7.42 -5.44
CA SER A 40 -14.26 -7.05 -4.59
C SER A 40 -13.84 -6.30 -3.34
N ALA A 41 -14.82 -5.65 -2.71
CA ALA A 41 -14.76 -5.33 -1.30
C ALA A 41 -16.03 -5.80 -0.57
N ARG A 42 -15.85 -6.35 0.63
CA ARG A 42 -16.93 -6.71 1.55
C ARG A 42 -17.01 -5.66 2.65
N PHE A 43 -18.08 -4.87 2.65
CA PHE A 43 -18.36 -3.87 3.67
C PHE A 43 -19.19 -4.50 4.79
N SER A 44 -18.82 -4.24 6.04
CA SER A 44 -19.53 -4.80 7.21
C SER A 44 -19.45 -3.87 8.41
N LEU A 45 -20.46 -3.96 9.29
CA LEU A 45 -20.44 -3.34 10.60
C LEU A 45 -19.68 -4.25 11.57
N ALA A 46 -18.75 -3.70 12.34
CA ALA A 46 -18.07 -4.47 13.38
C ALA A 46 -19.07 -4.95 14.44
N PRO A 47 -19.01 -6.23 14.86
CA PRO A 47 -19.78 -6.68 16.01
C PRO A 47 -19.26 -5.95 17.25
N GLY A 48 -20.12 -5.12 17.84
CA GLY A 48 -19.82 -4.38 19.06
C GLY A 48 -20.48 -5.04 20.28
N GLU A 49 -19.70 -5.24 21.33
CA GLU A 49 -20.30 -5.25 22.67
C GLU A 49 -20.53 -3.79 23.03
N ALA A 50 -21.79 -3.36 23.01
CA ALA A 50 -22.21 -1.95 23.15
C ALA A 50 -22.00 -1.36 24.57
N TYR A 51 -20.80 -1.55 25.15
CA TYR A 51 -20.33 -0.91 26.36
C TYR A 51 -19.83 0.50 26.05
N PHE A 52 -20.80 1.34 25.68
CA PHE A 52 -20.58 2.76 25.51
C PHE A 52 -20.56 3.43 26.88
N ASP A 53 -19.37 3.78 27.39
CA ASP A 53 -19.16 4.87 28.37
C ASP A 53 -19.46 6.25 27.74
N PHE A 54 -20.48 6.30 26.87
CA PHE A 54 -21.02 7.50 26.27
C PHE A 54 -21.76 8.25 27.38
N LEU A 55 -21.46 9.55 27.51
CA LEU A 55 -22.01 10.48 28.50
C LEU A 55 -21.48 10.30 29.93
N GLY A 56 -20.29 10.83 30.20
CA GLY A 56 -19.77 11.07 31.56
C GLY A 56 -20.66 11.95 32.48
N LYS A 57 -21.74 12.53 31.96
CA LYS A 57 -22.82 13.18 32.75
C LYS A 57 -24.15 12.42 32.80
N VAL A 58 -24.35 11.38 31.98
CA VAL A 58 -25.56 10.53 31.96
C VAL A 58 -25.28 9.13 32.54
N ILE A 59 -24.17 8.97 33.27
CA ILE A 59 -23.94 7.89 34.25
C ILE A 59 -25.06 7.85 35.35
N ALA A 60 -25.95 8.85 35.39
CA ALA A 60 -27.19 8.81 36.17
C ALA A 60 -28.34 8.00 35.53
N MET A 61 -28.21 7.52 34.28
CA MET A 61 -29.23 6.76 33.56
C MET A 61 -28.66 5.41 33.10
N ASN A 62 -29.35 4.35 33.50
CA ASN A 62 -28.89 2.96 33.37
C ASN A 62 -29.14 2.44 31.94
N VAL A 63 -28.16 2.60 31.03
CA VAL A 63 -28.23 2.11 29.64
C VAL A 63 -27.79 0.64 29.57
N ASP A 64 -28.64 -0.20 28.97
CA ASP A 64 -28.42 -1.64 28.81
C ASP A 64 -27.84 -2.00 27.43
N SER A 65 -28.21 -1.28 26.36
CA SER A 65 -27.63 -1.48 25.01
C SER A 65 -27.85 -0.30 24.07
N VAL A 66 -27.04 -0.25 22.99
CA VAL A 66 -27.18 0.70 21.88
C VAL A 66 -27.46 -0.06 20.58
N GLN A 67 -28.51 0.35 19.87
CA GLN A 67 -28.95 -0.27 18.61
C GLN A 67 -28.81 0.72 17.46
N TRP A 68 -28.01 0.37 16.45
CA TRP A 68 -27.88 1.19 15.24
C TRP A 68 -29.14 1.06 14.36
N GLN A 69 -29.73 2.20 13.98
CA GLN A 69 -30.93 2.31 13.14
C GLN A 69 -30.62 2.84 11.75
N LYS A 70 -29.50 3.56 11.57
CA LYS A 70 -28.98 3.98 10.27
C LYS A 70 -27.45 4.01 10.27
N VAL A 71 -26.82 3.20 9.43
CA VAL A 71 -25.38 3.23 9.13
C VAL A 71 -25.22 3.04 7.62
N SER A 72 -24.97 4.14 6.92
CA SER A 72 -24.80 4.11 5.46
C SER A 72 -23.76 5.15 5.01
N PHE A 73 -23.19 4.94 3.83
CA PHE A 73 -22.21 5.84 3.20
C PHE A 73 -22.34 5.76 1.67
N ASN A 74 -21.90 6.80 0.95
CA ASN A 74 -21.82 6.74 -0.51
C ASN A 74 -20.38 6.48 -0.97
N LEU A 75 -20.10 5.27 -1.48
CA LEU A 75 -18.83 4.96 -2.12
C LEU A 75 -18.81 5.60 -3.51
N LYS A 76 -18.15 6.75 -3.66
CA LYS A 76 -18.05 7.46 -4.96
C LYS A 76 -17.10 6.81 -5.95
N ARG A 77 -16.01 6.21 -5.46
CA ARG A 77 -14.94 5.66 -6.31
C ARG A 77 -14.10 4.64 -5.55
N VAL A 78 -13.62 3.63 -6.26
CA VAL A 78 -12.51 2.77 -5.84
C VAL A 78 -11.31 3.04 -6.75
N SER A 79 -10.09 2.79 -6.28
CA SER A 79 -8.88 3.09 -7.04
C SER A 79 -7.77 2.09 -6.74
N TYR A 80 -7.05 1.65 -7.78
CA TYR A 80 -5.90 0.77 -7.66
C TYR A 80 -4.58 1.56 -7.58
N PHE A 81 -3.65 1.07 -6.76
CA PHE A 81 -2.29 1.60 -6.67
C PHE A 81 -1.31 0.43 -6.77
N GLY A 82 -0.49 0.41 -7.82
CA GLY A 82 0.51 -0.63 -8.05
C GLY A 82 1.77 -0.09 -8.70
N SER A 83 2.92 -0.73 -8.50
CA SER A 83 4.13 -0.38 -9.25
C SER A 83 4.13 -1.06 -10.63
N TYR A 84 4.73 -0.36 -11.59
CA TYR A 84 4.91 -0.78 -12.97
C TYR A 84 6.31 -0.33 -13.41
N TYR A 85 6.99 -1.16 -14.19
CA TYR A 85 8.29 -0.83 -14.76
C TYR A 85 8.25 -0.95 -16.28
N TYR A 86 8.58 0.14 -16.95
CA TYR A 86 8.73 0.22 -18.40
C TYR A 86 10.06 0.87 -18.71
N TYR A 87 10.68 0.45 -19.81
CA TYR A 87 11.82 1.17 -20.39
C TYR A 87 11.33 2.52 -20.92
N ILE A 88 11.86 3.62 -20.39
CA ILE A 88 11.58 4.97 -20.87
C ILE A 88 12.77 5.45 -21.71
N PRO A 89 12.59 5.72 -23.02
CA PRO A 89 13.67 6.15 -23.93
C PRO A 89 13.96 7.66 -23.88
N ILE A 90 13.31 8.42 -22.99
CA ILE A 90 13.43 9.88 -22.88
C ILE A 90 13.46 10.31 -21.41
N ASP A 91 14.24 11.36 -21.13
CA ASP A 91 14.40 11.92 -19.78
C ASP A 91 13.04 12.32 -19.17
N ALA A 92 12.71 11.72 -18.03
CA ALA A 92 11.42 11.86 -17.38
C ALA A 92 11.20 13.19 -16.64
N SER A 93 12.11 14.17 -16.77
CA SER A 93 11.81 15.58 -16.48
C SER A 93 10.64 16.15 -17.31
N VAL A 94 10.23 15.45 -18.37
CA VAL A 94 8.96 15.67 -19.12
C VAL A 94 8.10 14.39 -19.19
N GLY A 95 8.33 13.44 -18.27
CA GLY A 95 7.76 12.08 -18.30
C GLY A 95 6.36 11.97 -17.70
N THR A 96 5.50 11.15 -18.33
CA THR A 96 4.10 10.98 -17.95
C THR A 96 3.91 10.31 -16.59
N ILE A 97 2.94 10.80 -15.82
CA ILE A 97 2.50 10.20 -14.56
C ILE A 97 1.82 8.85 -14.85
N LEU A 98 2.53 7.74 -14.62
CA LEU A 98 1.99 6.37 -14.68
C LEU A 98 1.44 5.89 -13.33
N TRP A 99 1.46 6.72 -12.28
CA TRP A 99 1.02 6.37 -10.93
C TRP A 99 0.33 7.53 -10.20
N PRO A 100 -0.88 7.36 -9.65
CA PRO A 100 -1.79 6.24 -9.86
C PRO A 100 -2.50 6.31 -11.22
N LYS A 101 -2.68 5.17 -11.88
CA LYS A 101 -3.75 5.02 -12.86
C LYS A 101 -5.05 4.84 -12.07
N ASN A 102 -5.92 5.86 -12.07
CA ASN A 102 -7.24 5.73 -11.48
C ASN A 102 -8.17 5.06 -12.50
N GLU A 103 -8.67 3.88 -12.16
CA GLU A 103 -9.84 3.28 -12.79
C GLU A 103 -11.02 3.52 -11.84
N GLU A 104 -12.17 3.93 -12.37
CA GLU A 104 -13.32 4.36 -11.57
C GLU A 104 -14.53 3.46 -11.85
N ASP A 105 -15.25 3.10 -10.80
CA ASP A 105 -16.50 2.33 -10.86
C ASP A 105 -17.66 3.25 -10.43
N PRO A 106 -18.93 2.95 -10.76
CA PRO A 106 -20.04 3.83 -10.45
C PRO A 106 -20.27 3.91 -8.93
N SER A 107 -20.90 5.00 -8.48
CA SER A 107 -21.15 5.21 -7.06
C SER A 107 -22.10 4.14 -6.48
N VAL A 108 -21.70 3.53 -5.36
CA VAL A 108 -22.49 2.51 -4.66
C VAL A 108 -22.90 3.02 -3.29
N GLN A 109 -24.20 2.99 -3.00
CA GLN A 109 -24.69 3.23 -1.64
C GLN A 109 -24.39 1.99 -0.78
N ILE A 110 -23.63 2.17 0.27
CA ILE A 110 -23.32 1.16 1.28
C ILE A 110 -24.33 1.33 2.41
N ASP A 111 -25.03 0.26 2.78
CA ASP A 111 -25.91 0.18 3.94
C ASP A 111 -25.52 -1.06 4.76
N LEU A 112 -25.18 -0.87 6.03
CA LEU A 112 -24.59 -1.90 6.88
C LEU A 112 -25.57 -2.51 7.90
N LEU A 113 -26.85 -2.17 7.82
CA LEU A 113 -27.87 -2.71 8.75
C LEU A 113 -28.78 -3.77 8.13
N ASN A 114 -28.71 -3.95 6.80
CA ASN A 114 -29.57 -4.86 6.04
C ASN A 114 -28.96 -6.25 5.77
N GLY A 115 -27.93 -6.65 6.55
CA GLY A 115 -27.32 -7.99 6.52
C GLY A 115 -25.92 -8.01 7.12
N ASP A 116 -25.34 -9.21 7.30
CA ASP A 116 -24.01 -9.40 7.92
C ASP A 116 -22.87 -8.67 7.17
N SER A 117 -23.00 -8.55 5.83
CA SER A 117 -22.10 -7.77 4.99
C SER A 117 -22.68 -7.47 3.61
N LEU A 118 -22.22 -6.39 2.98
CA LEU A 118 -22.48 -6.03 1.59
C LEU A 118 -21.22 -6.27 0.74
N GLU A 119 -21.29 -7.19 -0.22
CA GLU A 119 -20.21 -7.41 -1.20
C GLU A 119 -20.42 -6.53 -2.44
N VAL A 120 -19.39 -5.76 -2.81
CA VAL A 120 -19.32 -4.98 -4.04
C VAL A 120 -18.26 -5.59 -4.93
N ASN A 121 -18.64 -6.04 -6.13
CA ASN A 121 -17.73 -6.60 -7.14
C ASN A 121 -17.41 -5.51 -8.17
N PHE A 122 -16.15 -5.10 -8.25
CA PHE A 122 -15.72 -3.98 -9.08
C PHE A 122 -15.58 -4.39 -10.55
N GLN A 123 -16.22 -3.64 -11.45
CA GLN A 123 -16.27 -3.96 -12.87
C GLN A 123 -15.08 -3.37 -13.65
N ASN A 124 -14.68 -2.16 -13.28
CA ASN A 124 -13.68 -1.40 -14.03
C ASN A 124 -12.24 -1.53 -13.51
N ILE A 125 -12.00 -2.20 -12.38
CA ILE A 125 -10.67 -2.33 -11.76
C ILE A 125 -10.01 -3.62 -12.22
N ASN A 126 -9.07 -3.50 -13.16
CA ASN A 126 -8.40 -4.64 -13.76
C ASN A 126 -6.89 -4.54 -13.53
N ILE A 127 -6.40 -5.26 -12.52
CA ILE A 127 -4.97 -5.24 -12.16
C ILE A 127 -4.17 -5.95 -13.26
N PRO A 128 -3.28 -5.24 -13.98
CA PRO A 128 -2.55 -5.84 -15.09
C PRO A 128 -1.54 -6.88 -14.61
N SER A 129 -1.33 -7.92 -15.41
CA SER A 129 -0.47 -9.09 -15.10
C SER A 129 0.97 -8.76 -14.70
N ARG A 130 1.48 -7.57 -15.03
CA ARG A 130 2.84 -7.08 -14.74
C ARG A 130 2.90 -6.02 -13.64
N SER A 131 1.81 -5.82 -12.88
CA SER A 131 1.75 -4.84 -11.80
C SER A 131 1.80 -5.47 -10.41
N TYR A 132 2.57 -4.86 -9.51
CA TYR A 132 2.57 -5.24 -8.11
C TYR A 132 1.60 -4.36 -7.33
N LEU A 133 0.48 -4.94 -6.89
CA LEU A 133 -0.48 -4.28 -6.00
C LEU A 133 0.21 -3.75 -4.74
N LYS A 134 0.10 -2.44 -4.50
CA LYS A 134 0.61 -1.76 -3.30
C LYS A 134 -0.52 -1.37 -2.35
N GLU A 135 -1.62 -0.89 -2.92
CA GLU A 135 -2.74 -0.33 -2.18
C GLU A 135 -4.04 -0.37 -2.99
N VAL A 136 -5.16 -0.39 -2.27
CA VAL A 136 -6.48 -0.02 -2.82
C VAL A 136 -6.99 1.21 -2.07
N GLY A 137 -7.54 2.16 -2.82
CA GLY A 137 -8.22 3.33 -2.28
C GLY A 137 -9.73 3.23 -2.41
N LEU A 138 -10.45 3.69 -1.38
CA LEU A 138 -11.89 3.92 -1.39
C LEU A 138 -12.14 5.41 -1.19
N LEU A 139 -13.00 6.02 -1.98
CA LEU A 139 -13.43 7.41 -1.83
C LEU A 139 -14.89 7.42 -1.37
N LEU A 140 -15.11 7.76 -0.12
CA LEU A 140 -16.43 7.94 0.47
C LEU A 140 -16.86 9.41 0.36
N ASP A 141 -18.04 9.64 -0.17
CA ASP A 141 -18.78 10.88 0.08
C ASP A 141 -19.63 10.70 1.32
N LEU A 142 -19.45 11.64 2.24
CA LEU A 142 -20.06 11.66 3.56
C LEU A 142 -20.91 12.94 3.75
N SER A 143 -21.04 13.73 2.69
CA SER A 143 -21.77 14.99 2.70
C SER A 143 -23.24 14.76 3.09
N LYS A 144 -23.69 15.38 4.18
CA LYS A 144 -25.05 15.18 4.77
C LYS A 144 -25.36 13.75 5.21
N GLN A 145 -24.35 12.89 5.36
CA GLN A 145 -24.57 11.51 5.72
C GLN A 145 -25.02 11.40 7.18
N GLU A 146 -26.14 10.71 7.40
CA GLU A 146 -26.75 10.55 8.71
C GLU A 146 -26.43 9.17 9.33
N PHE A 147 -26.15 9.18 10.63
CA PHE A 147 -26.02 8.02 11.50
C PHE A 147 -27.03 8.13 12.62
N VAL A 148 -27.78 7.06 12.86
CA VAL A 148 -28.84 7.04 13.87
C VAL A 148 -28.64 5.83 14.77
N SER A 149 -28.62 6.06 16.07
CA SER A 149 -28.54 5.04 17.11
C SER A 149 -29.58 5.28 18.20
N HIS A 150 -30.03 4.20 18.84
CA HIS A 150 -31.09 4.20 19.83
C HIS A 150 -30.63 3.52 21.12
N TYR A 151 -30.93 4.13 22.27
CA TYR A 151 -30.37 3.77 23.57
C TYR A 151 -31.46 3.16 24.46
N ILE A 152 -31.30 1.88 24.81
CA ILE A 152 -32.27 1.10 25.58
C ILE A 152 -31.80 1.02 27.03
N PRO A 153 -32.67 1.19 28.05
CA PRO A 153 -34.12 1.43 28.00
C PRO A 153 -34.51 2.92 28.03
N LEU A 154 -33.56 3.83 27.77
CA LEU A 154 -33.77 5.28 27.85
C LEU A 154 -34.76 5.83 26.80
N ASP A 155 -35.01 5.07 25.73
CA ASP A 155 -35.83 5.44 24.56
C ASP A 155 -35.28 6.65 23.77
N ALA A 156 -34.06 7.11 24.11
CA ALA A 156 -33.40 8.24 23.46
C ALA A 156 -32.78 7.85 22.11
N GLN A 157 -32.83 8.77 21.16
CA GLN A 157 -32.16 8.67 19.86
C GLN A 157 -30.98 9.64 19.79
N VAL A 158 -29.83 9.15 19.34
CA VAL A 158 -28.68 9.98 18.94
C VAL A 158 -28.59 9.98 17.42
N LYS A 159 -28.66 11.17 16.83
CA LYS A 159 -28.56 11.41 15.39
C LYS A 159 -27.35 12.28 15.08
N ILE A 160 -26.35 11.70 14.40
CA ILE A 160 -25.18 12.42 13.89
C ILE A 160 -25.41 12.71 12.41
N ILE A 161 -25.27 13.96 12.01
CA ILE A 161 -25.40 14.45 10.63
C ILE A 161 -24.06 15.07 10.24
N LEU A 162 -23.35 14.43 9.31
CA LEU A 162 -22.05 14.91 8.84
C LEU A 162 -22.21 16.16 7.93
N PRO A 163 -21.17 17.03 7.85
CA PRO A 163 -21.27 18.33 7.18
C PRO A 163 -21.73 18.31 5.72
N ASP A 164 -22.16 19.46 5.21
CA ASP A 164 -22.57 19.70 3.82
C ASP A 164 -21.51 19.33 2.77
N SER A 165 -20.23 19.24 3.14
CA SER A 165 -19.12 18.88 2.27
C SER A 165 -18.03 18.12 3.04
N LEU A 166 -18.11 16.78 3.01
CA LEU A 166 -17.13 15.89 3.63
C LEU A 166 -16.80 14.73 2.69
N THR A 167 -15.52 14.54 2.41
CA THR A 167 -15.02 13.42 1.60
C THR A 167 -13.86 12.74 2.31
N LEU A 168 -13.92 11.41 2.43
CA LEU A 168 -12.87 10.59 3.04
C LEU A 168 -12.31 9.63 2.00
N ARG A 169 -11.00 9.71 1.76
CA ARG A 169 -10.28 8.70 1.00
C ARG A 169 -9.56 7.76 1.97
N LEU A 170 -10.00 6.51 2.02
CA LEU A 170 -9.32 5.42 2.73
C LEU A 170 -8.30 4.76 1.81
N ARG A 171 -7.21 4.23 2.37
CA ARG A 171 -6.16 3.50 1.64
C ARG A 171 -5.74 2.26 2.42
N TYR A 172 -5.90 1.10 1.78
CA TYR A 172 -5.63 -0.22 2.32
C TYR A 172 -4.37 -0.80 1.69
N HIS A 173 -3.37 -1.11 2.51
CA HIS A 173 -2.11 -1.71 2.05
C HIS A 173 -2.35 -3.12 1.48
N HIS A 174 -1.52 -3.56 0.53
CA HIS A 174 -1.69 -4.88 -0.12
C HIS A 174 -1.76 -6.05 0.87
N ALA A 175 -1.05 -5.98 2.00
CA ALA A 175 -1.08 -6.98 3.06
C ALA A 175 -2.45 -7.07 3.80
N GLN A 176 -3.38 -6.15 3.54
CA GLN A 176 -4.76 -6.17 4.06
C GLN A 176 -5.77 -6.82 3.08
N ILE A 177 -5.30 -7.23 1.90
CA ILE A 177 -6.15 -7.71 0.79
C ILE A 177 -5.91 -9.21 0.63
N ILE A 178 -6.98 -9.99 0.66
CA ILE A 178 -6.90 -11.44 0.45
C ILE A 178 -6.67 -11.69 -1.04
N ASN A 179 -5.61 -12.42 -1.38
CA ASN A 179 -5.22 -12.74 -2.75
C ASN A 179 -5.40 -14.24 -3.03
N ASP A 180 -6.61 -14.66 -3.39
CA ASP A 180 -6.83 -16.06 -3.79
C ASP A 180 -6.41 -16.30 -5.25
N LEU A 181 -5.09 -16.20 -5.47
CA LEU A 181 -4.43 -16.54 -6.73
C LEU A 181 -4.31 -18.06 -6.93
N SER A 182 -4.69 -18.86 -5.93
CA SER A 182 -4.60 -20.33 -5.96
C SER A 182 -5.81 -21.00 -6.63
N ARG A 183 -6.90 -20.23 -6.79
CA ARG A 183 -8.21 -20.69 -7.26
C ARG A 183 -8.40 -20.78 -8.78
N SER A 184 -7.33 -20.68 -9.58
CA SER A 184 -7.43 -20.74 -11.04
C SER A 184 -7.84 -22.13 -11.54
N SER A 185 -9.16 -22.37 -11.57
CA SER A 185 -9.81 -23.42 -12.34
C SER A 185 -10.33 -22.85 -13.66
N GLU A 186 -10.91 -23.68 -14.53
CA GLU A 186 -11.61 -23.19 -15.74
C GLU A 186 -12.90 -22.40 -15.40
N GLU A 187 -13.37 -22.43 -14.14
CA GLU A 187 -14.65 -21.84 -13.70
C GLU A 187 -14.50 -20.64 -12.75
N GLU A 188 -13.36 -20.46 -12.06
CA GLU A 188 -13.11 -19.34 -11.13
C GLU A 188 -11.85 -18.54 -11.54
N SER A 189 -12.05 -17.28 -11.93
CA SER A 189 -10.96 -16.31 -12.13
C SER A 189 -10.30 -15.93 -10.78
N PRO A 190 -8.99 -15.66 -10.75
CA PRO A 190 -8.35 -15.13 -9.54
C PRO A 190 -9.00 -13.82 -9.09
N LYS A 191 -9.09 -13.64 -7.77
CA LYS A 191 -9.81 -12.53 -7.14
C LYS A 191 -9.02 -11.93 -5.98
N TYR A 192 -9.01 -10.59 -5.92
CA TYR A 192 -8.61 -9.83 -4.73
C TYR A 192 -9.86 -9.45 -3.94
N ASP A 193 -9.94 -9.83 -2.65
CA ASP A 193 -11.06 -9.46 -1.76
C ASP A 193 -10.56 -8.55 -0.62
N LEU A 194 -11.15 -7.36 -0.52
CA LEU A 194 -10.86 -6.39 0.53
C LEU A 194 -11.97 -6.41 1.60
N SER A 195 -11.63 -6.74 2.84
CA SER A 195 -12.55 -6.58 3.97
C SER A 195 -12.53 -5.14 4.49
N VAL A 196 -13.68 -4.45 4.40
CA VAL A 196 -13.88 -3.08 4.90
C VAL A 196 -14.79 -3.16 6.12
N LEU A 197 -14.20 -2.97 7.30
CA LEU A 197 -14.91 -3.06 8.57
C LEU A 197 -15.08 -1.66 9.17
N PHE A 198 -16.33 -1.27 9.44
CA PHE A 198 -16.68 -0.03 10.12
C PHE A 198 -16.84 -0.29 11.63
N HIS A 199 -16.06 0.41 12.45
CA HIS A 199 -16.03 0.31 13.91
C HIS A 199 -16.57 1.60 14.55
N PRO A 200 -17.89 1.71 14.82
CA PRO A 200 -18.46 2.88 15.46
C PRO A 200 -17.85 3.15 16.85
N GLU A 201 -17.51 2.11 17.60
CA GLU A 201 -16.86 2.25 18.91
C GLU A 201 -15.51 2.98 18.82
N THR A 202 -14.66 2.65 17.83
CA THR A 202 -13.35 3.29 17.67
C THR A 202 -13.47 4.77 17.28
N TRP A 203 -14.49 5.10 16.49
CA TRP A 203 -14.85 6.49 16.17
C TRP A 203 -15.30 7.27 17.41
N LEU A 204 -16.32 6.76 18.12
CA LEU A 204 -16.99 7.49 19.19
C LEU A 204 -16.15 7.56 20.48
N LYS A 205 -15.36 6.53 20.79
CA LYS A 205 -14.56 6.45 22.04
C LYS A 205 -13.54 7.57 22.24
N THR A 206 -13.16 8.27 21.17
CA THR A 206 -12.16 9.36 21.23
C THR A 206 -12.77 10.75 21.36
N VAL A 207 -14.10 10.86 21.41
CA VAL A 207 -14.84 12.13 21.47
C VAL A 207 -15.41 12.35 22.89
N ASP A 208 -15.31 13.58 23.41
CA ASP A 208 -15.87 13.95 24.71
C ASP A 208 -17.32 14.44 24.58
N PHE A 209 -18.26 13.65 25.09
CA PHE A 209 -19.71 13.96 25.09
C PHE A 209 -20.18 14.67 26.36
N SER A 210 -19.26 15.09 27.25
CA SER A 210 -19.61 15.61 28.58
C SER A 210 -20.47 16.89 28.56
N ASN A 211 -20.49 17.64 27.45
CA ASN A 211 -21.28 18.87 27.32
C ASN A 211 -22.32 18.80 26.20
N VAL A 212 -22.74 17.60 25.78
CA VAL A 212 -23.77 17.45 24.75
C VAL A 212 -25.10 18.03 25.22
N GLU A 213 -25.72 18.82 24.35
CA GLU A 213 -27.06 19.37 24.52
C GLU A 213 -28.10 18.35 24.03
N VAL A 214 -29.20 18.24 24.77
CA VAL A 214 -30.31 17.33 24.51
C VAL A 214 -31.53 18.17 24.14
N GLU A 215 -32.18 17.84 23.04
CA GLU A 215 -33.37 18.52 22.53
C GLU A 215 -34.59 18.28 23.46
N GLU A 216 -35.62 19.13 23.39
CA GLU A 216 -36.79 19.06 24.30
C GLU A 216 -37.54 17.71 24.26
N ASN A 217 -37.42 16.98 23.15
CA ASN A 217 -38.02 15.67 22.91
C ASN A 217 -37.13 14.48 23.36
N GLN A 218 -36.04 14.73 24.08
CA GLN A 218 -35.05 13.72 24.52
C GLN A 218 -34.20 13.11 23.38
N GLU A 219 -34.21 13.71 22.19
CA GLU A 219 -33.25 13.38 21.13
C GLU A 219 -31.93 14.15 21.33
N ILE A 220 -30.83 13.57 20.85
CA ILE A 220 -29.54 14.23 20.75
C ILE A 220 -29.22 14.38 19.27
N ILE A 221 -29.23 15.62 18.78
CA ILE A 221 -28.88 15.95 17.39
C ILE A 221 -27.47 16.54 17.39
N ILE A 222 -26.60 15.98 16.54
CA ILE A 222 -25.23 16.45 16.35
C ILE A 222 -25.06 16.78 14.87
N SER A 223 -25.00 18.07 14.55
CA SER A 223 -24.99 18.63 13.21
C SER A 223 -24.24 19.97 13.19
N GLU A 224 -24.12 20.61 12.02
CA GLU A 224 -23.55 21.96 11.90
C GLU A 224 -24.39 23.05 12.61
N THR A 225 -25.60 22.71 13.11
CA THR A 225 -26.52 23.65 13.78
C THR A 225 -26.95 23.24 15.20
N SER A 226 -26.61 22.05 15.67
CA SER A 226 -26.85 21.58 17.05
C SER A 226 -25.66 20.73 17.48
N ASN A 227 -25.07 20.99 18.65
CA ASN A 227 -23.82 20.36 19.09
C ASN A 227 -22.62 20.48 18.11
N ALA A 228 -22.41 21.64 17.48
CA ALA A 228 -21.40 21.80 16.42
C ALA A 228 -19.94 21.49 16.84
N ASP A 229 -19.49 21.92 18.03
CA ASP A 229 -18.14 21.62 18.55
C ASP A 229 -17.88 20.11 18.70
N LEU A 230 -18.95 19.35 18.96
CA LEU A 230 -18.94 17.90 19.06
C LEU A 230 -18.89 17.25 17.67
N LEU A 231 -19.55 17.85 16.67
CA LEU A 231 -19.46 17.44 15.27
C LEU A 231 -18.02 17.58 14.76
N ASP A 232 -17.33 18.68 15.05
CA ASP A 232 -15.93 18.89 14.63
C ASP A 232 -15.03 17.75 15.15
N SER A 233 -15.21 17.36 16.42
CA SER A 233 -14.50 16.24 17.04
C SER A 233 -14.87 14.90 16.37
N LEU A 234 -16.15 14.66 16.09
CA LEU A 234 -16.61 13.46 15.38
C LEU A 234 -16.03 13.38 13.97
N VAL A 235 -16.02 14.47 13.21
CA VAL A 235 -15.45 14.52 11.86
C VAL A 235 -13.94 14.23 11.90
N ALA A 236 -13.21 14.86 12.82
CA ALA A 236 -11.77 14.65 12.98
C ALA A 236 -11.40 13.18 13.29
N TYR A 237 -12.21 12.46 14.07
CA TYR A 237 -11.96 11.07 14.43
C TYR A 237 -12.68 10.03 13.58
N PHE A 238 -13.61 10.43 12.69
CA PHE A 238 -14.33 9.52 11.79
C PHE A 238 -13.42 8.58 10.95
N PRO A 239 -12.22 9.00 10.46
CA PRO A 239 -11.32 8.08 9.77
C PRO A 239 -10.86 6.87 10.61
N LYS A 240 -10.82 7.00 11.94
CA LYS A 240 -10.45 5.93 12.88
C LYS A 240 -11.53 4.85 13.00
N ALA A 241 -12.72 5.07 12.46
CA ALA A 241 -13.75 4.04 12.33
C ALA A 241 -13.33 2.91 11.38
N PHE A 242 -12.32 3.11 10.53
CA PHE A 242 -11.89 2.15 9.52
C PHE A 242 -10.47 1.66 9.80
N ASN A 243 -10.23 0.38 9.55
CA ASN A 243 -8.90 -0.23 9.61
C ASN A 243 -8.02 0.07 8.37
N ALA A 244 -8.17 1.21 7.72
CA ALA A 244 -7.33 1.60 6.58
C ALA A 244 -5.91 1.99 7.03
N THR A 245 -4.86 1.58 6.30
CA THR A 245 -3.46 1.93 6.62
C THR A 245 -3.25 3.44 6.67
N ARG A 246 -3.86 4.18 5.74
CA ARG A 246 -3.82 5.65 5.72
C ARG A 246 -5.11 6.25 5.20
N TYR A 247 -5.32 7.54 5.45
CA TYR A 247 -6.46 8.28 4.95
C TYR A 247 -6.09 9.68 4.47
N GLN A 248 -6.97 10.27 3.66
CA GLN A 248 -7.00 11.68 3.32
C GLN A 248 -8.41 12.20 3.58
N MET A 249 -8.54 13.25 4.38
CA MET A 249 -9.82 13.86 4.72
C MET A 249 -9.93 15.26 4.11
N ILE A 250 -11.03 15.51 3.41
CA ILE A 250 -11.33 16.78 2.74
C ILE A 250 -12.65 17.32 3.29
N VAL A 251 -12.63 18.56 3.81
CA VAL A 251 -13.80 19.23 4.40
C VAL A 251 -13.95 20.59 3.73
N GLY A 252 -15.14 20.89 3.18
CA GLY A 252 -15.38 22.16 2.47
C GLY A 252 -14.51 22.35 1.20
N GLY A 253 -13.90 21.29 0.68
CA GLY A 253 -12.94 21.32 -0.43
C GLY A 253 -11.47 21.49 -0.01
N GLU A 254 -11.17 21.70 1.28
CA GLU A 254 -9.80 21.78 1.80
C GLU A 254 -9.33 20.43 2.35
N GLU A 255 -8.09 20.03 2.06
CA GLU A 255 -7.45 18.90 2.74
C GLU A 255 -7.18 19.27 4.21
N LYS A 256 -7.77 18.51 5.14
CA LYS A 256 -7.58 18.69 6.59
C LYS A 256 -6.57 17.70 7.18
N ALA A 257 -6.40 16.54 6.55
CA ALA A 257 -5.45 15.51 6.97
C ALA A 257 -5.02 14.61 5.80
N TRP A 258 -3.75 14.20 5.81
CA TRP A 258 -3.19 13.09 5.02
C TRP A 258 -2.26 12.29 5.95
N GLU A 259 -2.76 11.18 6.51
CA GLU A 259 -2.13 10.52 7.66
C GLU A 259 -2.10 9.00 7.53
N ILE A 260 -0.98 8.40 7.95
CA ILE A 260 -0.88 6.95 8.20
C ILE A 260 -1.36 6.71 9.62
N GLN A 261 -2.31 5.81 9.81
CA GLN A 261 -2.93 5.58 11.12
C GLN A 261 -1.94 5.00 12.14
N ASP A 262 -2.09 5.40 13.41
CA ASP A 262 -1.25 4.98 14.53
C ASP A 262 -1.00 3.47 14.60
N TRP A 263 -2.02 2.66 14.29
CA TRP A 263 -1.91 1.20 14.31
C TRP A 263 -0.94 0.68 13.23
N ALA A 264 -0.93 1.30 12.05
CA ALA A 264 -0.04 0.96 10.95
C ALA A 264 1.37 1.48 11.22
N VAL A 265 1.52 2.71 11.76
CA VAL A 265 2.82 3.22 12.22
C VAL A 265 3.46 2.26 13.24
N LYS A 266 2.69 1.78 14.22
CA LYS A 266 3.14 0.77 15.20
C LYS A 266 3.50 -0.58 14.55
N GLN A 267 2.84 -0.96 13.45
CA GLN A 267 3.21 -2.17 12.70
C GLN A 267 4.54 -1.98 11.96
N PHE A 268 4.88 -0.77 11.51
CA PHE A 268 6.13 -0.48 10.78
C PHE A 268 7.31 -0.14 11.70
N ASP A 269 7.04 0.38 12.90
CA ASP A 269 8.04 0.71 13.93
C ASP A 269 8.52 -0.56 14.65
N LYS A 270 9.53 -1.21 14.06
CA LYS A 270 10.13 -2.46 14.56
C LYS A 270 11.61 -2.21 14.88
N PRO A 271 11.96 -1.76 16.11
CA PRO A 271 13.35 -1.59 16.54
C PRO A 271 14.15 -2.90 16.41
N ASN A 272 15.39 -2.80 15.92
CA ASN A 272 16.26 -3.93 15.52
C ASN A 272 15.67 -4.85 14.43
N GLY A 273 14.54 -4.48 13.81
CA GLY A 273 13.98 -5.22 12.70
C GLY A 273 14.74 -4.94 11.40
N GLU A 274 15.08 -5.99 10.67
CA GLU A 274 15.49 -5.94 9.26
C GLU A 274 14.34 -5.39 8.39
N ARG A 275 14.69 -4.76 7.26
CA ARG A 275 13.74 -4.31 6.22
C ARG A 275 14.07 -4.89 4.84
N VAL A 276 15.33 -5.24 4.58
CA VAL A 276 15.75 -5.86 3.33
C VAL A 276 15.43 -7.36 3.34
N LYS A 277 14.62 -7.78 2.36
CA LYS A 277 14.36 -9.18 2.03
C LYS A 277 15.47 -9.69 1.10
N ASN A 278 15.93 -10.93 1.31
CA ASN A 278 16.90 -11.61 0.42
C ASN A 278 18.18 -10.79 0.12
N GLY A 279 18.71 -10.06 1.10
CA GLY A 279 19.94 -9.28 0.95
C GLY A 279 21.24 -10.09 0.94
N ASP A 280 21.16 -11.38 1.32
CA ASP A 280 22.22 -12.38 1.13
C ASP A 280 22.14 -13.11 -0.21
N PHE A 281 21.13 -12.81 -1.03
CA PHE A 281 20.91 -13.33 -2.38
C PHE A 281 20.82 -14.85 -2.51
N LYS A 282 20.48 -15.59 -1.44
CA LYS A 282 20.26 -17.04 -1.50
C LYS A 282 19.06 -17.44 -2.36
N GLU A 283 18.04 -16.59 -2.43
CA GLU A 283 16.85 -16.82 -3.23
C GLU A 283 16.92 -16.12 -4.60
N PHE A 284 18.04 -16.28 -5.32
CA PHE A 284 18.22 -15.85 -6.72
C PHE A 284 17.79 -14.40 -7.08
N GLY A 285 17.82 -13.47 -6.12
CA GLY A 285 17.38 -12.08 -6.33
C GLY A 285 15.88 -11.81 -6.15
N ASN A 286 15.08 -12.78 -5.69
CA ASN A 286 13.70 -12.55 -5.22
C ASN A 286 13.59 -11.27 -4.36
N SER A 287 12.48 -10.54 -4.50
CA SER A 287 12.22 -9.23 -3.90
C SER A 287 13.07 -8.05 -4.40
N TRP A 288 14.06 -8.26 -5.27
CA TRP A 288 14.80 -7.18 -5.90
C TRP A 288 14.29 -6.88 -7.31
N VAL A 289 14.39 -5.61 -7.71
CA VAL A 289 14.06 -5.12 -9.04
C VAL A 289 15.33 -4.60 -9.70
N PHE A 290 15.61 -5.12 -10.89
CA PHE A 290 16.57 -4.56 -11.82
C PHE A 290 15.85 -3.67 -12.83
N LEU A 291 16.37 -2.46 -13.06
CA LEU A 291 15.80 -1.50 -14.00
C LEU A 291 16.90 -0.85 -14.83
N THR A 292 16.67 -0.75 -16.14
CA THR A 292 17.48 0.03 -17.08
C THR A 292 16.60 1.03 -17.84
N GLN A 293 17.13 2.22 -18.09
CA GLN A 293 16.44 3.35 -18.71
C GLN A 293 17.45 4.40 -19.18
N LEU A 294 17.03 5.38 -19.99
CA LEU A 294 17.85 6.55 -20.37
C LEU A 294 19.24 6.15 -20.88
N ASP A 295 19.25 5.32 -21.92
CA ASP A 295 20.42 4.74 -22.58
C ASP A 295 21.32 3.88 -21.68
N GLY A 296 20.80 3.43 -20.54
CA GLY A 296 21.40 2.38 -19.72
C GLY A 296 21.18 1.00 -20.35
N VAL A 297 22.27 0.28 -20.62
CA VAL A 297 22.25 -1.12 -21.05
C VAL A 297 23.16 -1.92 -20.13
N ALA A 298 22.57 -2.86 -19.40
CA ALA A 298 23.27 -3.68 -18.41
C ALA A 298 22.57 -5.04 -18.22
N ASP A 299 23.35 -6.05 -17.85
CA ASP A 299 22.86 -7.39 -17.48
C ASP A 299 22.99 -7.62 -15.98
N THR A 300 22.11 -8.45 -15.41
CA THR A 300 22.24 -8.95 -14.03
C THR A 300 22.32 -10.46 -13.93
N MET A 301 23.09 -10.94 -12.97
CA MET A 301 23.18 -12.36 -12.62
C MET A 301 23.31 -12.50 -11.11
N VAL A 302 22.47 -13.34 -10.48
CA VAL A 302 22.57 -13.67 -9.06
C VAL A 302 23.12 -15.08 -8.91
N ASN A 303 24.29 -15.19 -8.27
CA ASN A 303 24.96 -16.48 -7.99
C ASN A 303 25.92 -16.34 -6.80
N ASP A 304 26.30 -17.46 -6.17
CA ASP A 304 27.20 -17.53 -5.01
C ASP A 304 26.92 -16.46 -3.92
N ASN A 305 25.64 -16.25 -3.59
CA ASN A 305 25.19 -15.29 -2.56
C ASN A 305 25.63 -13.83 -2.83
N LYS A 306 25.66 -13.42 -4.11
CA LYS A 306 25.91 -12.04 -4.58
C LYS A 306 25.09 -11.75 -5.84
N VAL A 307 24.75 -10.49 -6.07
CA VAL A 307 24.36 -10.01 -7.39
C VAL A 307 25.59 -9.48 -8.13
N LYS A 308 25.69 -9.81 -9.41
CA LYS A 308 26.62 -9.23 -10.40
C LYS A 308 25.81 -8.38 -11.37
N ILE A 309 26.23 -7.15 -11.60
CA ILE A 309 25.61 -6.19 -12.51
C ILE A 309 26.68 -5.75 -13.50
N SER A 310 26.56 -6.14 -14.76
CA SER A 310 27.53 -5.79 -15.82
C SER A 310 26.94 -4.68 -16.69
N VAL A 311 27.44 -3.46 -16.51
CA VAL A 311 27.02 -2.25 -17.23
C VAL A 311 27.82 -2.13 -18.53
N HIS A 312 27.12 -2.27 -19.67
CA HIS A 312 27.71 -2.19 -21.01
C HIS A 312 27.64 -0.78 -21.57
N GLU A 313 26.50 -0.12 -21.38
CA GLU A 313 26.26 1.28 -21.71
C GLU A 313 25.73 1.94 -20.43
N PRO A 314 26.42 2.96 -19.89
CA PRO A 314 26.10 3.48 -18.57
C PRO A 314 24.89 4.41 -18.50
N GLY A 315 24.32 4.78 -19.65
CA GLY A 315 23.34 5.85 -19.78
C GLY A 315 23.86 7.22 -19.33
N THR A 316 22.92 8.16 -19.20
CA THR A 316 23.20 9.58 -18.94
C THR A 316 23.05 10.00 -17.48
N HIS A 317 22.52 9.14 -16.60
CA HIS A 317 22.25 9.43 -15.19
C HIS A 317 22.75 8.33 -14.25
N ASP A 318 22.99 8.67 -12.97
CA ASP A 318 23.32 7.68 -11.91
C ASP A 318 22.28 6.53 -11.89
N TYR A 319 21.00 6.85 -12.14
CA TYR A 319 19.85 5.93 -12.13
C TYR A 319 19.47 5.34 -13.51
N SER A 320 20.29 5.51 -14.55
CA SER A 320 20.11 4.81 -15.84
C SER A 320 20.22 3.29 -15.71
N VAL A 321 20.91 2.81 -14.68
CA VAL A 321 20.95 1.39 -14.27
C VAL A 321 20.71 1.33 -12.75
N GLN A 322 19.70 0.58 -12.31
CA GLN A 322 19.31 0.49 -10.91
C GLN A 322 19.16 -0.96 -10.45
N TRP A 323 19.60 -1.24 -9.22
CA TRP A 323 19.26 -2.44 -8.46
C TRP A 323 18.60 -1.99 -7.17
N MET A 324 17.30 -2.27 -6.99
CA MET A 324 16.51 -1.68 -5.91
C MET A 324 15.53 -2.66 -5.27
N GLN A 325 15.09 -2.35 -4.07
CA GLN A 325 13.99 -3.02 -3.37
C GLN A 325 12.92 -1.98 -3.00
N GLU A 326 11.66 -2.28 -3.33
CA GLU A 326 10.50 -1.50 -2.89
C GLU A 326 9.90 -2.03 -1.59
N ASP A 327 8.85 -1.36 -1.11
CA ASP A 327 8.05 -1.74 0.06
C ASP A 327 8.89 -1.86 1.33
N ILE A 328 9.91 -0.99 1.43
CA ILE A 328 10.72 -0.79 2.62
C ILE A 328 9.94 0.13 3.56
N GLU A 329 9.42 -0.41 4.66
CA GLU A 329 8.66 0.40 5.61
C GLU A 329 9.59 1.23 6.49
N ILE A 330 9.54 2.56 6.33
CA ILE A 330 10.29 3.53 7.12
C ILE A 330 9.36 4.41 7.96
N VAL A 331 9.80 4.78 9.16
CA VAL A 331 9.03 5.55 10.14
C VAL A 331 9.76 6.84 10.48
N GLN A 332 9.05 7.97 10.43
CA GLN A 332 9.57 9.29 10.74
C GLN A 332 10.27 9.34 12.11
N GLY A 333 11.44 9.96 12.17
CA GLY A 333 12.24 10.08 13.38
C GLY A 333 13.01 8.81 13.77
N ARG A 334 12.75 7.66 13.15
CA ARG A 334 13.58 6.46 13.31
C ARG A 334 14.81 6.53 12.43
N CYS A 335 15.91 6.01 12.96
CA CYS A 335 17.15 5.81 12.22
C CYS A 335 17.36 4.33 11.88
N TYR A 336 18.10 4.07 10.83
CA TYR A 336 18.38 2.76 10.26
C TYR A 336 19.89 2.66 9.98
N GLU A 337 20.48 1.49 10.18
CA GLU A 337 21.82 1.16 9.68
C GLU A 337 21.67 0.37 8.37
N LEU A 338 22.13 0.96 7.26
CA LEU A 338 22.32 0.25 6.01
C LEU A 338 23.74 -0.28 5.94
N SER A 339 23.91 -1.61 5.87
CA SER A 339 25.20 -2.23 5.65
C SER A 339 25.18 -3.16 4.44
N PHE A 340 26.30 -3.26 3.72
CA PHE A 340 26.47 -4.10 2.54
C PHE A 340 27.96 -4.25 2.21
N GLU A 341 28.29 -5.24 1.37
CA GLU A 341 29.59 -5.32 0.70
C GLU A 341 29.45 -4.97 -0.79
N ALA A 342 30.37 -4.15 -1.30
CA ALA A 342 30.41 -3.75 -2.71
C ALA A 342 31.84 -3.75 -3.27
N TRP A 343 31.97 -4.03 -4.56
CA TRP A 343 33.22 -3.86 -5.33
C TRP A 343 32.94 -3.78 -6.84
N SER A 344 33.94 -3.37 -7.62
CA SER A 344 33.88 -3.25 -9.08
C SER A 344 35.05 -3.96 -9.77
N ASP A 345 34.97 -4.20 -11.08
CA ASP A 345 36.11 -4.67 -11.88
C ASP A 345 37.09 -3.55 -12.27
N VAL A 346 36.70 -2.28 -12.04
CA VAL A 346 37.52 -1.09 -12.26
C VAL A 346 37.56 -0.17 -11.03
N GLU A 347 38.76 0.32 -10.71
CA GLU A 347 39.00 1.27 -9.62
C GLU A 347 38.41 2.66 -9.90
N GLN A 348 38.30 3.48 -8.85
CA GLN A 348 37.88 4.89 -8.93
C GLN A 348 36.47 5.08 -9.51
N THR A 349 35.60 4.08 -9.37
CA THR A 349 34.22 4.11 -9.82
C THR A 349 33.24 4.16 -8.64
N ASN A 350 32.12 4.86 -8.80
CA ASN A 350 31.19 5.15 -7.70
C ASN A 350 29.78 4.60 -7.94
N ILE A 351 29.09 4.13 -6.91
CA ILE A 351 27.64 3.92 -6.93
C ILE A 351 26.94 4.97 -6.06
N LEU A 352 25.71 5.32 -6.41
CA LEU A 352 24.85 6.17 -5.59
C LEU A 352 23.81 5.30 -4.89
N THR A 353 23.91 5.18 -3.57
CA THR A 353 22.92 4.46 -2.76
C THR A 353 21.89 5.44 -2.20
N ARG A 354 20.60 5.11 -2.26
CA ARG A 354 19.49 5.95 -1.79
C ARG A 354 18.51 5.15 -0.94
N LEU A 355 18.02 5.76 0.14
CA LEU A 355 16.81 5.33 0.84
C LEU A 355 15.79 6.48 0.85
N GLY A 356 14.58 6.23 0.37
CA GLY A 356 13.49 7.23 0.38
C GLY A 356 12.32 6.90 -0.55
N ARG A 357 11.44 7.88 -0.79
CA ARG A 357 10.26 7.76 -1.66
C ARG A 357 10.59 7.94 -3.14
N TYR A 358 9.72 7.41 -4.02
CA TYR A 358 9.85 7.54 -5.48
C TYR A 358 9.93 9.00 -5.96
N MET A 359 8.91 9.81 -5.66
CA MET A 359 8.78 11.19 -6.16
C MET A 359 8.94 12.21 -5.02
N ALA A 360 10.13 12.81 -4.88
CA ALA A 360 10.23 14.18 -4.40
C ALA A 360 10.02 15.12 -5.61
N PRO A 361 9.44 16.32 -5.44
CA PRO A 361 9.59 17.35 -6.46
C PRO A 361 11.09 17.61 -6.66
N TYR A 362 11.51 17.68 -7.93
CA TYR A 362 12.92 17.59 -8.34
C TYR A 362 13.81 18.76 -7.89
N ASP A 363 13.23 19.78 -7.28
CA ASP A 363 13.87 21.04 -6.88
C ASP A 363 14.43 21.04 -5.45
N ASN A 364 14.03 20.09 -4.59
CA ASN A 364 14.37 20.10 -3.17
C ASN A 364 14.97 18.77 -2.68
N LEU A 365 16.28 18.77 -2.45
CA LEU A 365 17.07 17.67 -1.88
C LEU A 365 16.70 17.30 -0.41
N ASP A 366 15.70 17.95 0.18
CA ASP A 366 15.38 17.86 1.62
C ASP A 366 14.17 16.99 1.95
N HIS A 367 13.36 16.58 0.95
CA HIS A 367 12.13 15.78 1.10
C HIS A 367 12.38 14.29 1.40
N GLY A 368 13.11 13.99 2.48
CA GLY A 368 13.22 12.64 3.07
C GLY A 368 14.11 11.62 2.34
N ASN A 369 14.57 11.89 1.12
CA ASN A 369 15.55 11.05 0.43
C ASN A 369 16.95 11.19 1.07
N MET A 370 17.60 10.06 1.32
CA MET A 370 18.94 9.99 1.90
C MET A 370 19.90 9.32 0.92
N ASN A 371 20.84 10.11 0.37
CA ASN A 371 21.67 9.74 -0.76
C ASN A 371 23.16 9.71 -0.39
N PHE A 372 23.86 8.64 -0.73
CA PHE A 372 25.29 8.44 -0.42
C PHE A 372 26.05 7.97 -1.65
N ARG A 373 27.13 8.67 -2.02
CA ARG A 373 28.06 8.21 -3.06
C ARG A 373 29.15 7.36 -2.43
N ILE A 374 29.27 6.13 -2.93
CA ILE A 374 30.14 5.10 -2.39
C ILE A 374 31.21 4.78 -3.41
N HIS A 375 32.46 5.03 -3.03
CA HIS A 375 33.63 4.75 -3.85
C HIS A 375 33.95 3.25 -3.79
N LEU A 376 34.00 2.60 -4.95
CA LEU A 376 34.26 1.18 -5.06
C LEU A 376 35.75 0.90 -5.26
N GLN A 377 36.18 -0.21 -4.68
CA GLN A 377 37.50 -0.81 -4.87
C GLN A 377 37.36 -2.06 -5.75
N THR A 378 38.49 -2.61 -6.19
CA THR A 378 38.57 -3.89 -6.93
C THR A 378 38.45 -5.13 -6.03
N THR A 379 38.45 -4.93 -4.71
CA THR A 379 38.25 -5.98 -3.69
C THR A 379 36.97 -5.73 -2.89
N PRO A 380 36.27 -6.79 -2.42
CA PRO A 380 35.06 -6.65 -1.60
C PRO A 380 35.30 -5.80 -0.34
N THR A 381 34.61 -4.67 -0.25
CA THR A 381 34.69 -3.76 0.88
C THR A 381 33.33 -3.63 1.56
N LYS A 382 33.31 -3.72 2.90
CA LYS A 382 32.09 -3.53 3.70
C LYS A 382 31.86 -2.03 3.93
N HIS A 383 30.62 -1.61 3.71
CA HIS A 383 30.13 -0.27 4.02
C HIS A 383 29.06 -0.34 5.11
N SER A 384 28.96 0.71 5.92
CA SER A 384 27.83 0.98 6.82
C SER A 384 27.48 2.47 6.77
N LEU A 385 26.19 2.78 6.77
CA LEU A 385 25.61 4.12 6.67
C LEU A 385 24.45 4.25 7.65
N GLN A 386 24.43 5.31 8.46
CA GLN A 386 23.27 5.65 9.29
C GLN A 386 22.32 6.58 8.54
N LEU A 387 21.03 6.26 8.58
CA LEU A 387 19.97 6.83 7.76
C LEU A 387 18.77 7.17 8.66
N CYS A 388 18.44 8.46 8.86
CA CYS A 388 17.30 8.87 9.70
C CYS A 388 16.14 9.40 8.87
N ALA A 389 14.99 8.72 8.92
CA ALA A 389 13.83 9.01 8.07
C ALA A 389 13.10 10.31 8.51
N LYS A 390 12.82 11.18 7.53
CA LYS A 390 12.10 12.45 7.76
C LYS A 390 10.58 12.35 7.62
N GLU A 391 10.08 11.25 7.06
CA GLU A 391 8.66 10.95 6.83
C GLU A 391 8.40 9.46 7.10
N THR A 392 7.15 9.09 7.38
CA THR A 392 6.71 7.69 7.48
C THR A 392 6.14 7.25 6.13
N THR A 393 6.57 6.10 5.61
CA THR A 393 5.97 5.49 4.41
C THR A 393 6.19 3.98 4.39
N PRO A 394 5.15 3.17 4.05
CA PRO A 394 5.32 1.75 3.78
C PRO A 394 5.93 1.45 2.41
N PHE A 395 6.10 2.47 1.55
CA PHE A 395 6.60 2.34 0.17
C PHE A 395 7.94 3.03 -0.04
N GLY A 396 8.83 2.94 0.95
CA GLY A 396 10.22 3.33 0.77
C GLY A 396 10.91 2.45 -0.27
N ARG A 397 11.93 3.00 -0.92
CA ARG A 397 12.83 2.28 -1.82
C ARG A 397 14.25 2.35 -1.28
N LEU A 398 14.92 1.20 -1.25
CA LEU A 398 16.36 1.11 -1.14
C LEU A 398 16.91 0.92 -2.57
N GLU A 399 17.66 1.89 -3.08
CA GLU A 399 18.19 1.90 -4.44
C GLU A 399 19.72 1.87 -4.43
N PHE A 400 20.31 1.04 -5.28
CA PHE A 400 21.70 1.12 -5.70
C PHE A 400 21.71 1.55 -7.16
N ASN A 401 22.19 2.75 -7.42
CA ASN A 401 22.19 3.39 -8.74
C ASN A 401 23.63 3.31 -9.31
N LEU A 402 23.75 2.68 -10.49
CA LEU A 402 25.01 2.16 -11.05
C LEU A 402 25.38 2.72 -12.43
N GLY A 403 24.59 3.66 -12.98
CA GLY A 403 24.86 4.31 -14.27
C GLY A 403 26.14 5.17 -14.27
N LEU A 404 26.32 6.01 -15.29
CA LEU A 404 27.50 6.86 -15.55
C LEU A 404 28.87 6.17 -15.80
N TRP A 405 29.09 4.91 -15.37
CA TRP A 405 30.34 4.17 -15.63
C TRP A 405 30.09 2.77 -16.24
N LYS A 406 30.78 2.47 -17.35
CA LYS A 406 30.86 1.12 -17.93
C LYS A 406 31.79 0.25 -17.08
N ARG A 407 31.25 -0.79 -16.45
CA ARG A 407 31.94 -1.64 -15.44
C ARG A 407 31.07 -2.83 -15.05
N THR A 408 31.65 -3.81 -14.38
CA THR A 408 30.92 -4.74 -13.52
C THR A 408 30.93 -4.23 -12.08
N VAL A 409 29.79 -4.31 -11.40
CA VAL A 409 29.66 -4.13 -9.94
C VAL A 409 29.11 -5.43 -9.33
N TRP A 410 29.55 -5.74 -8.12
CA TRP A 410 28.96 -6.77 -7.30
C TRP A 410 28.47 -6.21 -5.97
N LEU A 411 27.36 -6.74 -5.47
CA LEU A 411 26.80 -6.44 -4.16
C LEU A 411 26.46 -7.75 -3.42
N ARG A 412 26.64 -7.77 -2.10
CA ARG A 412 26.17 -8.85 -1.22
C ARG A 412 25.97 -8.38 0.23
N ASN A 413 25.34 -9.24 1.04
CA ASN A 413 25.13 -9.03 2.47
C ASN A 413 24.45 -7.68 2.78
N ILE A 414 23.46 -7.31 1.97
CA ILE A 414 22.71 -6.06 2.12
C ILE A 414 21.72 -6.21 3.27
N SER A 415 21.72 -5.25 4.20
CA SER A 415 20.89 -5.27 5.40
C SER A 415 20.52 -3.83 5.77
N LEU A 416 19.26 -3.58 6.14
CA LEU A 416 18.74 -2.29 6.59
C LEU A 416 17.99 -2.50 7.91
N VAL A 417 18.71 -2.38 9.02
CA VAL A 417 18.16 -2.63 10.36
C VAL A 417 17.72 -1.30 10.99
N GLN A 418 16.49 -1.24 11.50
CA GLN A 418 16.06 -0.09 12.30
C GLN A 418 16.86 -0.06 13.62
N LEU A 419 17.46 1.09 13.95
CA LEU A 419 18.15 1.29 15.22
C LEU A 419 17.16 1.37 16.40
N PRO A 420 17.60 1.09 17.64
CA PRO A 420 16.76 1.11 18.85
C PRO A 420 15.93 2.40 19.06
#